data_AF-A0A352EUE4-F1
#
_entry.id   AF-A0A352EUE4-F1
#
_cell.length_a   1.000
_cell.length_b   1.000
_cell.length_c   1.000
_cell.angle_alpha   90.00
_cell.angle_beta   90.00
_cell.angle_gamma   90.00
#
_symmetry.space_group_name_H-M   'P 1'
#
loop_
_entity.id
_entity.type
_entity.pdbx_description
1 polymer ?
#
loop_
_entity_poly.entity_id
_entity_poly.type
_entity_poly.pdbx_seq_one_letter_code
_entity_poly.pdbx_strand_id
1 'polypeptide(L)'
;MAAAIILIVSLSTAVGFRRWQSGAVDAKFQSSQNGLSVGAVDVRNRISQQQQLISYWNQRVEYNKARWNPQMRETFDRNLAVIDQAVNDSFDSLSKNPHDEVSEEMLNTALNEKLSLLKEFAEL
;
A
#
# COMPACT_ATOMS: atom_id res chain seq x y z
N MET A 1 -26.04 -31.88 4.34
CA MET A 1 -25.98 -31.21 3.03
C MET A 1 -25.06 -30.01 3.20
N ALA A 2 -23.89 -30.02 2.57
CA ALA A 2 -22.90 -28.94 2.70
C ALA A 2 -23.06 -27.99 1.50
N ALA A 3 -23.34 -26.71 1.77
CA ALA A 3 -23.39 -25.67 0.76
C ALA A 3 -22.04 -24.95 0.71
N ALA A 4 -21.33 -25.07 -0.41
CA ALA A 4 -20.14 -24.29 -0.69
C ALA A 4 -20.56 -22.99 -1.39
N ILE A 5 -20.26 -21.85 -0.77
CA ILE A 5 -20.47 -20.53 -1.37
C ILE A 5 -19.14 -20.12 -1.99
N ILE A 6 -19.07 -20.14 -3.32
CA ILE A 6 -17.91 -19.65 -4.08
C ILE A 6 -18.12 -18.15 -4.29
N LEU A 7 -17.34 -17.32 -3.60
CA LEU A 7 -17.28 -15.88 -3.84
C LEU A 7 -16.28 -15.62 -4.97
N ILE A 8 -16.79 -15.32 -6.17
CA ILE A 8 -16.00 -14.85 -7.29
C ILE A 8 -15.92 -13.33 -7.18
N VAL A 9 -14.75 -12.80 -6.80
CA VAL A 9 -14.50 -11.36 -6.81
C VAL A 9 -14.06 -10.96 -8.22
N SER A 10 -14.91 -10.25 -8.94
CA SER A 10 -14.61 -9.73 -10.28
C SER A 10 -13.82 -8.42 -10.16
N LEU A 11 -12.52 -8.48 -10.48
CA LEU A 11 -11.67 -7.30 -10.67
C LEU A 11 -12.20 -6.49 -11.86
N SER A 12 -12.72 -5.30 -11.58
CA SER A 12 -13.23 -4.39 -12.61
C SER A 12 -12.09 -3.47 -13.06
N THR A 13 -11.43 -3.79 -14.16
CA THR A 13 -10.38 -2.94 -14.73
C THR A 13 -11.01 -1.71 -15.40
N ALA A 14 -10.96 -0.56 -14.74
CA ALA A 14 -11.36 0.71 -15.34
C ALA A 14 -10.19 1.30 -16.15
N VAL A 15 -10.16 1.03 -17.47
CA VAL A 15 -9.23 1.70 -18.38
C VAL A 15 -9.85 3.00 -18.86
N GLY A 16 -9.51 4.10 -18.20
CA GLY A 16 -9.90 5.45 -18.60
C GLY A 16 -9.00 6.01 -19.71
N PHE A 17 -9.38 5.83 -20.98
CA PHE A 17 -8.79 6.59 -22.09
C PHE A 17 -9.35 8.02 -22.10
N ARG A 18 -8.63 8.98 -21.49
CA ARG A 18 -8.90 10.41 -21.67
C ARG A 18 -8.12 10.95 -22.87
N ARG A 19 -8.83 10.96 -24.00
CA ARG A 19 -8.95 12.05 -24.99
C ARG A 19 -7.73 12.98 -25.14
N TRP A 20 -6.85 12.65 -26.09
CA TRP A 20 -5.87 13.58 -26.64
C TRP A 20 -6.62 14.58 -27.54
N GLN A 21 -6.99 15.72 -26.97
CA GLN A 21 -7.54 16.85 -27.70
C GLN A 21 -6.44 17.90 -27.83
N SER A 22 -6.11 18.20 -29.08
CA SER A 22 -5.21 19.25 -29.52
C SER A 22 -5.61 20.62 -28.96
N GLY A 23 -4.62 21.39 -28.53
CA GLY A 23 -4.81 22.79 -28.14
C GLY A 23 -3.63 23.32 -27.35
N ALA A 24 -2.71 24.00 -28.03
CA ALA A 24 -1.67 24.80 -27.42
C ALA A 24 -2.27 25.90 -26.55
N VAL A 25 -1.78 26.05 -25.32
CA VAL A 25 -1.77 27.32 -24.58
C VAL A 25 -0.73 27.25 -23.47
N ASP A 26 0.11 28.27 -23.44
CA ASP A 26 1.14 28.64 -22.48
C ASP A 26 0.90 28.22 -21.02
N ALA A 27 1.92 27.59 -20.42
CA ALA A 27 2.12 27.65 -18.98
C ALA A 27 3.62 27.63 -18.66
N LYS A 28 4.15 28.84 -18.49
CA LYS A 28 5.31 29.22 -17.68
C LYS A 28 6.02 28.06 -16.96
N PHE A 29 7.20 27.73 -17.45
CA PHE A 29 8.26 27.11 -16.66
C PHE A 29 8.74 28.15 -15.61
N GLN A 30 7.98 28.31 -14.52
CA GLN A 30 8.50 28.90 -13.29
C GLN A 30 8.95 27.77 -12.38
N SER A 31 10.25 27.52 -12.47
CA SER A 31 11.13 26.93 -11.47
C SER A 31 10.56 26.97 -10.04
N SER A 32 9.98 25.85 -9.59
CA SER A 32 9.69 25.60 -8.18
C SER A 32 10.87 24.85 -7.57
N GLN A 33 11.95 25.56 -7.26
CA GLN A 33 13.06 25.04 -6.44
C GLN A 33 12.75 25.05 -4.93
N ASN A 34 11.53 25.40 -4.53
CA ASN A 34 11.08 25.42 -3.13
C ASN A 34 10.23 24.19 -2.71
N GLY A 35 9.97 23.23 -3.60
CA GLY A 35 9.12 22.07 -3.32
C GLY A 35 9.81 20.87 -2.64
N LEU A 36 11.14 20.82 -2.68
CA LEU A 36 11.92 19.63 -2.29
C LEU A 36 11.88 19.31 -0.79
N SER A 37 11.79 20.32 0.09
CA SER A 37 11.74 20.08 1.55
C SER A 37 10.32 19.81 2.06
N VAL A 38 9.30 20.38 1.41
CA VAL A 38 7.90 20.19 1.81
C VAL A 38 7.43 18.78 1.45
N GLY A 39 7.83 18.25 0.28
CA GLY A 39 7.50 16.89 -0.14
C GLY A 39 8.09 15.80 0.77
N ALA A 40 9.37 15.89 1.12
CA ALA A 40 10.03 14.89 1.97
C ALA A 40 9.45 14.85 3.40
N VAL A 41 9.09 16.01 3.96
CA VAL A 41 8.43 16.11 5.27
C VAL A 41 7.02 15.50 5.22
N ASP A 42 6.30 15.71 4.12
CA ASP A 42 4.96 15.15 3.91
C ASP A 42 5.00 13.62 3.76
N VAL A 43 5.93 13.07 2.97
CA VAL A 43 6.12 11.61 2.82
C VAL A 43 6.42 10.94 4.16
N ARG A 44 7.35 11.50 4.95
CA ARG A 44 7.70 10.95 6.27
C ARG A 44 6.52 10.99 7.26
N ASN A 45 5.70 12.04 7.22
CA ASN A 45 4.50 12.14 8.04
C ASN A 45 3.43 11.12 7.62
N ARG A 46 3.25 10.88 6.32
CA ARG A 46 2.31 9.85 5.82
C ARG A 46 2.75 8.45 6.25
N ILE A 47 4.03 8.14 6.12
CA ILE A 47 4.58 6.84 6.53
C ILE A 47 4.38 6.61 8.03
N SER A 48 4.64 7.62 8.87
CA SER A 48 4.46 7.48 10.33
C SER A 48 3.00 7.24 10.71
N GLN A 49 2.05 7.91 10.05
CA GLN A 49 0.61 7.66 10.23
C GLN A 49 0.22 6.24 9.79
N GLN A 50 0.71 5.77 8.65
CA GLN A 50 0.47 4.40 8.17
C GLN A 50 1.02 3.37 9.15
N GLN A 51 2.22 3.58 9.72
CA GLN A 51 2.80 2.69 10.72
C GLN A 51 1.95 2.57 11.98
N GLN A 52 1.36 3.67 12.46
CA GLN A 52 0.45 3.65 13.60
C GLN A 52 -0.79 2.81 13.32
N LEU A 53 -1.39 2.98 12.13
CA LEU A 53 -2.55 2.18 11.71
C LEU A 53 -2.18 0.70 11.54
N ILE A 54 -1.04 0.40 10.92
CA ILE A 54 -0.51 -0.96 10.78
C ILE A 54 -0.36 -1.61 12.15
N SER A 55 0.25 -0.91 13.12
CA SER A 55 0.42 -1.42 14.48
C SER A 55 -0.94 -1.73 15.14
N TYR A 56 -1.91 -0.83 15.00
CA TYR A 56 -3.25 -1.01 15.54
C TYR A 56 -3.96 -2.25 14.95
N TRP A 57 -3.94 -2.39 13.62
CA TRP A 57 -4.60 -3.51 12.96
C TRP A 57 -3.86 -4.83 13.18
N ASN A 58 -2.53 -4.80 13.30
CA ASN A 58 -1.75 -5.98 13.64
C ASN A 58 -2.11 -6.52 15.03
N GLN A 59 -2.31 -5.64 16.03
CA GLN A 59 -2.78 -6.08 17.35
C GLN A 59 -4.15 -6.76 17.29
N ARG A 60 -5.07 -6.25 16.46
CA ARG A 60 -6.39 -6.87 16.26
C ARG A 60 -6.30 -8.22 15.57
N VAL A 61 -5.45 -8.32 14.54
CA VAL A 61 -5.15 -9.58 13.89
C VAL A 61 -4.68 -10.60 14.92
N GLU A 62 -3.65 -10.28 15.71
CA GLU A 62 -3.10 -11.22 16.70
C GLU A 62 -4.15 -11.66 17.73
N TYR A 63 -5.04 -10.76 18.16
CA TYR A 63 -6.17 -11.11 19.03
C TYR A 63 -7.14 -12.11 18.35
N ASN A 64 -7.47 -11.90 17.08
CA ASN A 64 -8.42 -12.73 16.34
C ASN A 64 -7.80 -14.03 15.80
N LYS A 65 -6.47 -14.07 15.59
CA LYS A 65 -5.71 -15.20 15.05
C LYS A 65 -5.92 -16.48 15.85
N ALA A 66 -6.24 -16.37 17.15
CA ALA A 66 -6.62 -17.48 18.02
C ALA A 66 -7.83 -18.28 17.49
N ARG A 67 -8.77 -17.63 16.82
CA ARG A 67 -10.02 -18.21 16.31
C ARG A 67 -9.88 -18.79 14.90
N TRP A 68 -8.81 -18.44 14.20
CA TRP A 68 -8.57 -18.87 12.82
C TRP A 68 -8.17 -20.34 12.75
N ASN A 69 -8.62 -21.00 11.69
CA ASN A 69 -8.13 -22.32 11.34
C ASN A 69 -6.68 -22.26 10.78
N PRO A 70 -5.96 -23.39 10.72
CA PRO A 70 -4.57 -23.42 10.25
C PRO A 70 -4.37 -22.86 8.85
N GLN A 71 -5.28 -23.12 7.91
CA GLN A 71 -5.19 -22.65 6.52
C GLN A 71 -5.28 -21.13 6.41
N MET A 72 -6.15 -20.50 7.21
CA MET A 72 -6.29 -19.04 7.26
C MET A 72 -5.04 -18.39 7.84
N ARG A 73 -4.47 -18.95 8.92
CA ARG A 73 -3.19 -18.48 9.49
C ARG A 73 -2.07 -18.56 8.46
N GLU A 74 -1.94 -19.70 7.78
CA GLU A 74 -0.89 -19.90 6.77
C GLU A 74 -1.06 -18.93 5.59
N THR A 75 -2.29 -18.68 5.15
CA THR A 75 -2.58 -17.72 4.08
C THR A 75 -2.21 -16.30 4.48
N PHE A 76 -2.59 -15.89 5.69
CA PHE A 76 -2.19 -14.61 6.25
C PHE A 76 -0.67 -14.47 6.33
N ASP A 77 0.01 -15.45 6.93
CA ASP A 77 1.45 -15.39 7.16
C ASP A 77 2.23 -15.34 5.83
N ARG A 78 1.81 -16.10 4.80
CA ARG A 78 2.42 -16.03 3.47
C ARG A 78 2.22 -14.67 2.80
N ASN A 79 0.99 -14.14 2.83
CA ASN A 79 0.69 -12.86 2.22
C ASN A 79 1.43 -11.72 2.92
N LEU A 80 1.44 -11.74 4.26
CA LEU A 80 2.15 -10.75 5.05
C LEU A 80 3.66 -10.78 4.76
N ALA A 81 4.26 -11.96 4.66
CA ALA A 81 5.68 -12.10 4.35
C ALA A 81 6.08 -11.50 2.99
N VAL A 82 5.24 -11.66 1.95
CA VAL A 82 5.48 -11.06 0.63
C VAL A 82 5.41 -9.54 0.70
N ILE A 83 4.42 -9.00 1.39
CA ILE A 83 4.26 -7.54 1.53
C ILE A 83 5.40 -6.96 2.37
N ASP A 84 5.79 -7.63 3.46
CA ASP A 84 6.91 -7.20 4.31
C ASP A 84 8.23 -7.18 3.54
N GLN A 85 8.45 -8.15 2.65
CA GLN A 85 9.60 -8.14 1.75
C GLN A 85 9.57 -6.90 0.84
N ALA A 86 8.43 -6.59 0.19
CA ALA A 86 8.30 -5.42 -0.67
C ALA A 86 8.53 -4.09 0.09
N VAL A 87 8.02 -3.99 1.32
CA VAL A 87 8.27 -2.83 2.20
C VAL A 87 9.78 -2.69 2.49
N ASN A 88 10.44 -3.78 2.88
CA ASN A 88 11.87 -3.78 3.21
C ASN A 88 12.73 -3.42 1.99
N ASP A 89 12.43 -3.99 0.81
CA ASP A 89 13.16 -3.71 -0.44
C ASP A 89 13.02 -2.24 -0.85
N SER A 90 11.83 -1.67 -0.68
CA SER A 90 11.58 -0.25 -0.97
C SER A 90 12.33 0.66 0.01
N PHE A 91 12.36 0.31 1.31
CA PHE A 91 13.15 1.05 2.30
C PHE A 91 14.65 0.97 2.02
N ASP A 92 15.18 -0.21 1.69
CA ASP A 92 16.58 -0.39 1.33
C ASP A 92 16.94 0.45 0.10
N SER A 93 16.07 0.47 -0.91
CA SER A 93 16.25 1.29 -2.12
C SER A 93 16.24 2.78 -1.81
N LEU A 94 15.31 3.27 -0.99
CA LEU A 94 15.27 4.66 -0.53
C LEU A 94 16.46 5.04 0.36
N SER A 95 17.02 4.09 1.12
CA SER A 95 18.22 4.35 1.91
C SER A 95 19.44 4.63 1.04
N LYS A 96 19.50 4.01 -0.15
CA LYS A 96 20.56 4.18 -1.15
C LYS A 96 20.31 5.40 -2.04
N ASN A 97 19.05 5.63 -2.42
CA ASN A 97 18.62 6.77 -3.21
C ASN A 97 17.37 7.43 -2.59
N PRO A 98 17.55 8.42 -1.69
CA PRO A 98 16.46 9.03 -0.92
C PRO A 98 15.40 9.80 -1.72
N HIS A 99 15.63 10.01 -3.02
CA HIS A 99 14.72 10.72 -3.91
C HIS A 99 14.29 9.85 -5.10
N ASP A 100 14.37 8.52 -4.95
CA ASP A 100 13.85 7.61 -5.96
C ASP A 100 12.32 7.53 -5.90
N GLU A 101 11.66 8.29 -6.78
CA GLU A 101 10.21 8.38 -6.88
C GLU A 101 9.55 6.99 -7.04
N VAL A 102 10.21 6.06 -7.74
CA VAL A 102 9.71 4.69 -7.93
C VAL A 102 9.69 3.93 -6.60
N SER A 103 10.79 3.99 -5.84
CA SER A 103 10.85 3.34 -4.52
C SER A 103 9.90 4.00 -3.52
N GLU A 104 9.65 5.30 -3.61
CA GLU A 104 8.63 5.98 -2.79
C GLU A 104 7.22 5.47 -3.11
N GLU A 105 6.88 5.34 -4.39
CA GLU A 105 5.58 4.80 -4.83
C GLU A 105 5.40 3.33 -4.44
N MET A 106 6.45 2.52 -4.61
CA MET A 106 6.45 1.11 -4.19
C MET A 106 6.26 0.98 -2.67
N LEU A 107 6.97 1.79 -1.87
CA LEU A 107 6.82 1.78 -0.43
C LEU A 107 5.38 2.14 -0.02
N ASN A 108 4.82 3.20 -0.60
CA ASN A 108 3.45 3.62 -0.29
C ASN A 108 2.44 2.54 -0.68
N THR A 109 2.60 1.92 -1.85
CA THR A 109 1.74 0.82 -2.31
C THR A 109 1.80 -0.37 -1.37
N ALA A 110 3.01 -0.84 -1.02
CA ALA A 110 3.21 -1.97 -0.12
C ALA A 110 2.66 -1.70 1.30
N LEU A 111 2.81 -0.47 1.82
CA LEU A 111 2.23 -0.09 3.12
C LEU A 111 0.70 -0.08 3.09
N ASN A 112 0.09 0.37 1.98
CA ASN A 112 -1.37 0.33 1.80
C ASN A 112 -1.89 -1.10 1.67
N GLU A 113 -1.19 -1.97 0.93
CA GLU A 113 -1.51 -3.39 0.84
C GLU A 113 -1.42 -4.07 2.21
N LYS A 114 -0.34 -3.80 2.97
CA LYS A 114 -0.17 -4.30 4.34
C LYS A 114 -1.36 -3.90 5.22
N LEU A 115 -1.73 -2.62 5.18
CA LEU A 115 -2.86 -2.10 5.94
C LEU A 115 -4.18 -2.76 5.52
N SER A 116 -4.39 -2.99 4.22
CA SER A 116 -5.59 -3.65 3.70
C SER A 116 -5.68 -5.09 4.17
N LEU A 117 -4.59 -5.86 4.06
CA LEU A 117 -4.52 -7.25 4.51
C LEU A 117 -4.81 -7.35 6.01
N LEU A 118 -4.21 -6.47 6.81
CA LEU A 118 -4.43 -6.46 8.26
C LEU A 118 -5.88 -6.15 8.62
N LYS A 119 -6.54 -5.23 7.89
CA LYS A 119 -7.97 -4.93 8.11
C LYS A 119 -8.86 -6.12 7.76
N GLU A 120 -8.66 -6.69 6.57
CA GLU A 120 -9.44 -7.84 6.09
C GLU A 120 -9.40 -8.99 7.08
N PHE A 121 -8.19 -9.36 7.52
CA PHE A 121 -8.03 -10.47 8.45
C PHE A 121 -8.44 -10.13 9.88
N ALA A 122 -8.29 -8.88 10.32
CA ALA A 122 -8.80 -8.45 11.63
C ALA A 122 -10.33 -8.51 11.73
N GLU A 123 -11.07 -8.67 10.64
CA GLU A 123 -12.53 -8.80 10.64
C GLU A 123 -13.01 -10.28 10.61
N LEU A 124 -12.07 -11.24 10.51
CA LEU A 124 -12.32 -12.69 10.51
C LEU A 124 -12.23 -13.31 11.92
#